data_AF-A0A2K3P0Q4-F1
#
_entry.id   AF-A0A2K3P0Q4-F1
#
_cell.length_a   1.000
_cell.length_b   1.000
_cell.length_c   1.000
_cell.angle_alpha   90.00
_cell.angle_beta   90.00
_cell.angle_gamma   90.00
#
_symmetry.space_group_name_H-M   'P 1'
#
loop_
_entity.id
_entity.type
_entity.pdbx_description
1 polymer ?
#
loop_
_entity_poly.entity_id
_entity_poly.type
_entity_poly.pdbx_seq_one_letter_code
_entity_poly.pdbx_strand_id
1 'polypeptide(L)'
;GHNGAGKSTTISMLVGLHPPTSGDALIFGKNIVSDIDEIRKVLGVCPQHDILFPELTVKEHLELFAILKGAEEDTLESVIINMADEVGLADKINTVVRSLSGGMKRKLSLGIALIGNSKVIILDEPTSGMDPYSMRLTWQLIKKIKKGRIILLTTHSMDEADELGDRIAIMANGSLKCCGSSLFLKHHYGVGYTLTLVKSAPTASIAGDIVYRYIPTATCISEVGTEISFRLPMASSSTFERMFREIEGCMKKPVMSMEISGSCEKDSYGIESYGISVTTLEEVFLRVAGCDYDEVECFEENNRSLIPESVVSLPSNDRPSTKIFISFINFIGLQCCCCCLITTSTFWQHSKALFIKRAISARRDHKTIMFQLMIPAIFLFIGLLFMELKPHPDQISLTLSTSYFNPLLSGGGGGGPIPFNLSFPIAEKVAQNVKGGWIQRCNPSSYKFPNSEKALADAVEAAGPTLGPSLLSMSEYLMSSFNESYQSRYGAIVMDDQNTDGSLGYTVLHNFSCQHAAPTFINLMNSAILRLASHNMNATIQTRNHPLPMTQSQHLQRHDLDAFSAAIIVNIAFSFIPASFAVSIVKEREVKAKHQQLISGVR
;
A
#
# COMPACT_ATOMS: atom_id res chain seq x y z
N GLY A 1 26.52 -22.15 0.76
CA GLY A 1 27.20 -21.05 1.50
C GLY A 1 26.25 -20.44 2.50
N HIS A 2 26.72 -19.91 3.63
CA HIS A 2 25.86 -19.43 4.73
C HIS A 2 24.97 -18.23 4.36
N ASN A 3 24.02 -17.90 5.23
CA ASN A 3 23.16 -16.73 5.10
C ASN A 3 23.99 -15.45 5.22
N GLY A 4 23.78 -14.49 4.32
CA GLY A 4 24.60 -13.27 4.25
C GLY A 4 25.86 -13.39 3.40
N ALA A 5 26.16 -14.55 2.80
CA ALA A 5 27.34 -14.70 1.93
C ALA A 5 27.26 -13.92 0.60
N GLY A 6 26.08 -13.40 0.21
CA GLY A 6 25.86 -12.66 -1.03
C GLY A 6 25.18 -13.45 -2.16
N LYS A 7 24.73 -14.69 -1.90
CA LYS A 7 24.14 -15.61 -2.90
C LYS A 7 22.96 -14.99 -3.69
N SER A 8 21.92 -14.56 -2.98
CA SER A 8 20.71 -14.00 -3.60
C SER A 8 20.97 -12.66 -4.29
N THR A 9 21.92 -11.85 -3.78
CA THR A 9 22.37 -10.62 -4.44
C THR A 9 23.03 -10.93 -5.78
N THR A 10 23.91 -11.94 -5.84
CA THR A 10 24.54 -12.39 -7.09
C THR A 10 23.51 -12.88 -8.10
N ILE A 11 22.54 -13.70 -7.66
CA ILE A 11 21.43 -14.14 -8.54
C ILE A 11 20.63 -12.93 -9.04
N SER A 12 20.30 -11.99 -8.17
CA SER A 12 19.52 -10.81 -8.54
C SER A 12 20.22 -9.96 -9.60
N MET A 13 21.55 -9.90 -9.57
CA MET A 13 22.34 -9.26 -10.63
C MET A 13 22.31 -10.07 -11.93
N LEU A 14 22.43 -11.41 -11.87
CA LEU A 14 22.38 -12.27 -13.06
C LEU A 14 21.02 -12.26 -13.77
N VAL A 15 19.92 -12.08 -13.02
CA VAL A 15 18.55 -11.97 -13.55
C VAL A 15 18.23 -10.55 -14.07
N GLY A 16 19.08 -9.57 -13.74
CA GLY A 16 18.86 -8.16 -14.08
C GLY A 16 17.80 -7.47 -13.23
N LEU A 17 17.59 -7.91 -11.98
CA LEU A 17 16.80 -7.19 -10.97
C LEU A 17 17.60 -6.04 -10.34
N HIS A 18 18.92 -6.21 -10.23
CA HIS A 18 19.85 -5.19 -9.74
C HIS A 18 20.99 -5.00 -10.76
N PRO A 19 21.41 -3.77 -11.06
CA PRO A 19 22.59 -3.55 -11.89
C PRO A 19 23.86 -3.99 -11.13
N PRO A 20 24.85 -4.57 -11.82
CA PRO A 20 26.13 -4.91 -11.20
C PRO A 20 26.89 -3.64 -10.79
N THR A 21 27.56 -3.67 -9.64
CA THR A 21 28.41 -2.55 -9.18
C THR A 21 29.61 -2.36 -10.11
N SER A 22 30.20 -3.46 -10.58
CA SER A 22 31.32 -3.49 -11.52
C SER A 22 31.47 -4.89 -12.11
N GLY A 23 32.05 -5.01 -13.31
CA GLY A 23 32.25 -6.28 -14.02
C GLY A 23 31.08 -6.65 -14.92
N ASP A 24 31.25 -7.76 -15.66
CA ASP A 24 30.30 -8.26 -16.65
C ASP A 24 29.97 -9.75 -16.40
N ALA A 25 28.83 -10.20 -16.92
CA ALA A 25 28.52 -11.64 -17.01
C ALA A 25 27.96 -11.98 -18.40
N LEU A 26 28.34 -13.16 -18.90
CA LEU A 26 27.97 -13.62 -20.24
C LEU A 26 27.10 -14.87 -20.15
N ILE A 27 25.89 -14.82 -20.70
CA ILE A 27 24.98 -15.97 -20.82
C ILE A 27 24.84 -16.30 -22.30
N PHE A 28 25.34 -17.46 -22.73
CA PHE A 28 25.44 -17.84 -24.15
C PHE A 28 26.11 -16.77 -25.04
N GLY A 29 27.14 -16.11 -24.51
CA GLY A 29 27.88 -15.06 -25.23
C GLY A 29 27.20 -13.69 -25.26
N LYS A 30 26.03 -13.53 -24.62
CA LYS A 30 25.32 -12.25 -24.49
C LYS A 30 25.60 -11.61 -23.14
N ASN A 31 25.83 -10.29 -23.10
CA ASN A 31 26.13 -9.59 -21.86
C ASN A 31 24.83 -9.20 -21.14
N ILE A 32 24.75 -9.45 -19.84
CA ILE A 32 23.61 -9.09 -18.98
C ILE A 32 23.30 -7.58 -18.94
N VAL A 33 24.26 -6.71 -19.22
CA VAL A 33 24.05 -5.25 -19.22
C VAL A 33 23.46 -4.76 -20.54
N SER A 34 23.93 -5.28 -21.68
CA SER A 34 23.49 -4.85 -23.01
C SER A 34 22.29 -5.62 -23.56
N ASP A 35 22.22 -6.93 -23.33
CA ASP A 35 21.35 -7.85 -24.09
C ASP A 35 20.33 -8.58 -23.20
N ILE A 36 19.94 -7.98 -22.07
CA ILE A 36 19.12 -8.63 -21.04
C ILE A 36 17.77 -9.14 -21.57
N ASP A 37 17.17 -8.44 -22.53
CA ASP A 37 15.85 -8.81 -23.06
C ASP A 37 15.91 -10.10 -23.87
N GLU A 38 17.02 -10.36 -24.58
CA GLU A 38 17.22 -11.63 -25.27
C GLU A 38 17.55 -12.75 -24.31
N ILE A 39 18.28 -12.45 -23.23
CA ILE A 39 18.60 -13.40 -22.16
C ILE A 39 17.31 -13.86 -21.46
N ARG A 40 16.40 -12.93 -21.14
CA ARG A 40 15.11 -13.21 -20.46
C ARG A 40 14.21 -14.18 -21.23
N LYS A 41 14.29 -14.22 -22.57
CA LYS A 41 13.54 -15.20 -23.38
C LYS A 41 14.00 -16.65 -23.14
N VAL A 42 15.26 -16.84 -22.79
CA VAL A 42 15.87 -18.17 -22.60
C VAL A 42 16.02 -18.53 -21.11
N LEU A 43 15.91 -17.54 -20.23
CA LEU A 43 16.08 -17.65 -18.78
C LEU A 43 14.77 -18.00 -18.06
N GLY A 44 14.83 -18.94 -17.13
CA GLY A 44 13.79 -19.24 -16.16
C GLY A 44 14.26 -18.89 -14.75
N VAL A 45 13.39 -18.32 -13.91
CA VAL A 45 13.77 -17.90 -12.56
C VAL A 45 12.72 -18.37 -11.56
N CYS A 46 13.17 -19.03 -10.49
CA CYS A 46 12.37 -19.32 -9.31
C CYS A 46 12.97 -18.55 -8.12
N PRO A 47 12.34 -17.45 -7.67
CA PRO A 47 12.83 -16.64 -6.55
C PRO A 47 12.65 -17.35 -5.20
N GLN A 48 13.28 -16.80 -4.14
CA GLN A 48 13.18 -17.32 -2.77
C GLN A 48 11.75 -17.26 -2.21
N HIS A 49 11.02 -16.19 -2.51
CA HIS A 49 9.62 -16.01 -2.12
C HIS A 49 8.69 -16.31 -3.31
N ASP A 50 7.63 -17.07 -3.08
CA ASP A 50 6.64 -17.40 -4.11
C ASP A 50 5.85 -16.15 -4.53
N ILE A 51 6.12 -15.64 -5.73
CA ILE A 51 5.42 -14.49 -6.33
C ILE A 51 4.21 -15.02 -7.11
N LEU A 52 3.17 -15.44 -6.37
CA LEU A 52 1.96 -16.00 -6.94
C LEU A 52 0.74 -15.13 -6.62
N PHE A 53 -0.22 -15.07 -7.55
CA PHE A 53 -1.47 -14.33 -7.38
C PHE A 53 -2.49 -15.21 -6.63
N PRO A 54 -2.92 -14.84 -5.41
CA PRO A 54 -3.71 -15.74 -4.57
C PRO A 54 -5.12 -16.05 -5.13
N GLU A 55 -5.64 -15.17 -6.00
CA GLU A 55 -6.96 -15.31 -6.63
C GLU A 55 -6.97 -16.27 -7.82
N LEU A 56 -5.84 -16.42 -8.52
CA LEU A 56 -5.74 -17.22 -9.74
C LEU A 56 -5.56 -18.71 -9.42
N THR A 57 -5.99 -19.57 -10.35
CA THR A 57 -5.80 -21.02 -10.33
C THR A 57 -4.42 -21.42 -10.84
N VAL A 58 -4.03 -22.67 -10.61
CA VAL A 58 -2.78 -23.24 -11.16
C VAL A 58 -2.75 -23.17 -12.70
N LYS A 59 -3.86 -23.52 -13.36
CA LYS A 59 -4.01 -23.42 -14.82
C LYS A 59 -3.75 -22.00 -15.31
N GLU A 60 -4.45 -21.02 -14.74
CA GLU A 60 -4.35 -19.61 -15.14
C GLU A 60 -2.95 -19.04 -14.94
N HIS A 61 -2.22 -19.47 -13.89
CA HIS A 61 -0.82 -19.06 -13.71
C HIS A 61 0.07 -19.61 -14.82
N LEU A 62 -0.01 -20.92 -15.10
CA LEU A 62 0.81 -21.53 -16.14
C LEU A 62 0.48 -20.94 -17.52
N GLU A 63 -0.80 -20.70 -17.79
CA GLU A 63 -1.28 -20.05 -19.01
C GLU A 63 -0.70 -18.64 -19.17
N LEU A 64 -0.81 -17.81 -18.14
CA LEU A 64 -0.26 -16.45 -18.15
C LEU A 64 1.24 -16.43 -18.46
N PHE A 65 2.03 -17.26 -17.77
CA PHE A 65 3.48 -17.27 -17.96
C PHE A 65 3.92 -17.98 -19.26
N ALA A 66 3.12 -18.90 -19.79
CA ALA A 66 3.36 -19.46 -21.12
C ALA A 66 3.15 -18.41 -22.22
N ILE A 67 2.06 -17.63 -22.14
CA ILE A 67 1.79 -16.53 -23.08
C ILE A 67 2.89 -15.47 -23.00
N LEU A 68 3.31 -15.08 -21.80
CA LEU A 68 4.41 -14.11 -21.61
C LEU A 68 5.75 -14.59 -22.19
N LYS A 69 5.98 -15.90 -22.25
CA LYS A 69 7.16 -16.49 -22.90
C LYS A 69 6.98 -16.77 -24.40
N GLY A 70 5.85 -16.40 -24.98
CA GLY A 70 5.59 -16.50 -26.43
C GLY A 70 5.17 -17.90 -26.89
N ALA A 71 4.47 -18.67 -26.06
CA ALA A 71 3.85 -19.92 -26.50
C ALA A 71 2.71 -19.65 -27.49
N GLU A 72 2.61 -20.47 -28.55
CA GLU A 72 1.53 -20.39 -29.54
C GLU A 72 0.21 -20.91 -28.96
N GLU A 73 -0.91 -20.24 -29.24
CA GLU A 73 -2.24 -20.57 -28.71
C GLU A 73 -2.64 -22.03 -28.98
N ASP A 74 -2.30 -22.56 -30.17
CA ASP A 74 -2.64 -23.93 -30.58
C ASP A 74 -1.95 -25.02 -29.71
N THR A 75 -0.80 -24.71 -29.13
CA THR A 75 -0.03 -25.64 -28.29
C THR A 75 -0.19 -25.39 -26.80
N LEU A 76 -0.77 -24.25 -26.42
CA LEU A 76 -0.82 -23.72 -25.06
C LEU A 76 -1.41 -24.71 -24.06
N GLU A 77 -2.56 -25.31 -24.38
CA GLU A 77 -3.24 -26.24 -23.47
C GLU A 77 -2.42 -27.51 -23.23
N SER A 78 -1.77 -28.04 -24.28
CA SER A 78 -0.89 -29.21 -24.15
C SER A 78 0.35 -28.90 -23.30
N VAL A 79 0.93 -27.71 -23.46
CA VAL A 79 2.08 -27.25 -22.67
C VAL A 79 1.71 -27.12 -21.19
N ILE A 80 0.53 -26.57 -20.89
CA ILE A 80 0.05 -26.39 -19.51
C ILE A 80 -0.19 -27.75 -18.84
N ILE A 81 -0.88 -28.68 -19.51
CA ILE A 81 -1.16 -30.02 -18.96
C ILE A 81 0.14 -30.78 -18.71
N ASN A 82 1.06 -30.77 -19.68
CA ASN A 82 2.36 -31.42 -19.54
C ASN A 82 3.18 -30.79 -18.40
N MET A 83 3.19 -29.46 -18.28
CA MET A 83 3.90 -28.78 -17.21
C MET A 83 3.29 -29.09 -15.84
N ALA A 84 1.96 -29.11 -15.73
CA ALA A 84 1.26 -29.45 -14.50
C ALA A 84 1.56 -30.89 -14.05
N ASP A 85 1.65 -31.83 -14.99
CA ASP A 85 2.06 -33.21 -14.72
C ASP A 85 3.54 -33.30 -14.32
N GLU A 86 4.43 -32.61 -15.03
CA GLU A 86 5.86 -32.57 -14.71
C GLU A 86 6.11 -32.08 -13.28
N VAL A 87 5.43 -31.02 -12.83
CA VAL A 87 5.59 -30.50 -11.46
C VAL A 87 4.79 -31.26 -10.40
N GLY A 88 3.97 -32.25 -10.80
CA GLY A 88 3.14 -33.04 -9.90
C GLY A 88 1.97 -32.26 -9.29
N LEU A 89 1.34 -31.38 -10.08
CA LEU A 89 0.15 -30.58 -9.72
C LEU A 89 -1.07 -30.88 -10.61
N ALA A 90 -1.04 -31.94 -11.41
CA ALA A 90 -2.15 -32.34 -12.29
C ALA A 90 -3.51 -32.40 -11.56
N ASP A 91 -3.56 -33.01 -10.37
CA ASP A 91 -4.78 -33.15 -9.56
C ASP A 91 -5.33 -31.81 -9.03
N LYS A 92 -4.52 -30.74 -9.07
CA LYS A 92 -4.82 -29.43 -8.49
C LYS A 92 -4.83 -28.31 -9.53
N ILE A 93 -4.88 -28.66 -10.81
CA ILE A 93 -4.79 -27.70 -11.92
C ILE A 93 -5.87 -26.61 -11.87
N ASN A 94 -7.09 -26.95 -11.44
CA ASN A 94 -8.22 -26.00 -11.31
C ASN A 94 -8.39 -25.45 -9.88
N THR A 95 -7.41 -25.65 -9.01
CA THR A 95 -7.46 -25.16 -7.63
C THR A 95 -6.83 -23.76 -7.53
N VAL A 96 -7.46 -22.86 -6.77
CA VAL A 96 -6.95 -21.51 -6.50
C VAL A 96 -5.67 -21.54 -5.65
N VAL A 97 -4.70 -20.66 -5.92
CA VAL A 97 -3.39 -20.69 -5.25
C VAL A 97 -3.50 -20.47 -3.74
N ARG A 98 -4.46 -19.68 -3.25
CA ARG A 98 -4.64 -19.45 -1.81
C ARG A 98 -4.89 -20.73 -1.00
N SER A 99 -5.45 -21.80 -1.60
CA SER A 99 -5.71 -23.07 -0.92
C SER A 99 -4.59 -24.11 -1.06
N LEU A 100 -3.52 -23.79 -1.81
CA LEU A 100 -2.35 -24.66 -1.95
C LEU A 100 -1.48 -24.61 -0.68
N SER A 101 -0.86 -25.75 -0.35
CA SER A 101 0.18 -25.80 0.69
C SER A 101 1.43 -25.04 0.25
N GLY A 102 2.31 -24.68 1.19
CA GLY A 102 3.57 -24.01 0.86
C GLY A 102 4.43 -24.80 -0.14
N GLY A 103 4.53 -26.12 0.04
CA GLY A 103 5.24 -26.99 -0.91
C GLY A 103 4.60 -27.02 -2.30
N MET A 104 3.26 -26.99 -2.40
CA MET A 104 2.56 -26.93 -3.69
C MET A 104 2.76 -25.58 -4.39
N LYS A 105 2.74 -24.47 -3.64
CA LYS A 105 3.04 -23.13 -4.18
C LYS A 105 4.43 -23.07 -4.79
N ARG A 106 5.41 -23.62 -4.09
CA ARG A 106 6.78 -23.66 -4.58
C ARG A 106 6.94 -24.57 -5.81
N LYS A 107 6.23 -25.70 -5.89
CA LYS A 107 6.18 -26.52 -7.11
C LYS A 107 5.59 -25.75 -8.30
N LEU A 108 4.56 -24.92 -8.07
CA LEU A 108 4.01 -24.03 -9.08
C LEU A 108 5.04 -22.97 -9.52
N SER A 109 5.74 -22.35 -8.57
CA SER A 109 6.85 -21.41 -8.87
C SER A 109 7.94 -22.05 -9.72
N LEU A 110 8.28 -23.31 -9.43
CA LEU A 110 9.22 -24.09 -10.25
C LEU A 110 8.66 -24.35 -11.66
N GLY A 111 7.37 -24.68 -11.79
CA GLY A 111 6.70 -24.84 -13.09
C GLY A 111 6.73 -23.56 -13.94
N ILE A 112 6.50 -22.41 -13.32
CA ILE A 112 6.59 -21.09 -13.97
C ILE A 112 8.02 -20.83 -14.47
N ALA A 113 9.05 -21.22 -13.72
CA ALA A 113 10.43 -21.09 -14.17
C ALA A 113 10.72 -21.96 -15.41
N LEU A 114 10.11 -23.14 -15.49
CA LEU A 114 10.35 -24.14 -16.54
C LEU A 114 9.53 -23.92 -17.82
N ILE A 115 8.37 -23.27 -17.73
CA ILE A 115 7.49 -23.02 -18.87
C ILE A 115 8.21 -22.21 -19.96
N GLY A 116 7.83 -22.39 -21.23
CA GLY A 116 8.51 -21.74 -22.36
C GLY A 116 9.91 -22.30 -22.70
N ASN A 117 10.23 -23.52 -22.25
CA ASN A 117 11.46 -24.25 -22.59
C ASN A 117 12.76 -23.47 -22.31
N SER A 118 12.85 -22.85 -21.14
CA SER A 118 14.05 -22.12 -20.71
C SER A 118 15.27 -23.02 -20.64
N LYS A 119 16.36 -22.60 -21.32
CA LYS A 119 17.63 -23.37 -21.37
C LYS A 119 18.50 -23.14 -20.13
N VAL A 120 18.39 -21.95 -19.52
CA VAL A 120 19.09 -21.59 -18.28
C VAL A 120 18.03 -21.33 -17.23
N ILE A 121 18.13 -21.99 -16.08
CA ILE A 121 17.18 -21.87 -14.99
C ILE A 121 17.95 -21.48 -13.73
N ILE A 122 17.49 -20.44 -13.05
CA ILE A 122 18.05 -19.99 -11.78
C ILE A 122 17.04 -20.28 -10.66
N LEU A 123 17.46 -21.02 -9.65
CA LEU A 123 16.64 -21.43 -8.52
C LEU A 123 17.24 -20.87 -7.23
N ASP A 124 16.54 -19.92 -6.58
CA ASP A 124 16.98 -19.35 -5.30
C ASP A 124 16.29 -20.07 -4.12
N GLU A 125 17.07 -20.90 -3.42
CA GLU A 125 16.67 -21.73 -2.29
C GLU A 125 15.35 -22.49 -2.52
N PRO A 126 15.24 -23.34 -3.56
CA PRO A 126 13.96 -23.87 -4.02
C PRO A 126 13.26 -24.80 -3.02
N THR A 127 13.98 -25.42 -2.07
CA THR A 127 13.37 -26.30 -1.07
C THR A 127 13.30 -25.71 0.34
N SER A 128 13.63 -24.42 0.49
CA SER A 128 13.53 -23.74 1.79
C SER A 128 12.07 -23.65 2.25
N GLY A 129 11.81 -24.08 3.49
CA GLY A 129 10.47 -24.09 4.10
C GLY A 129 9.57 -25.26 3.70
N MET A 130 10.07 -26.25 2.97
CA MET A 130 9.35 -27.49 2.67
C MET A 130 9.51 -28.56 3.76
N ASP A 131 8.53 -29.44 3.87
CA ASP A 131 8.69 -30.69 4.63
C ASP A 131 9.68 -31.64 3.92
N PRO A 132 10.34 -32.55 4.66
CA PRO A 132 11.36 -33.44 4.09
C PRO A 132 10.87 -34.30 2.92
N TYR A 133 9.59 -34.68 2.90
CA TYR A 133 9.02 -35.49 1.83
C TYR A 133 8.83 -34.67 0.55
N SER A 134 8.23 -33.48 0.65
CA SER A 134 8.08 -32.55 -0.48
C SER A 134 9.42 -32.07 -1.03
N MET A 135 10.42 -31.87 -0.17
CA MET A 135 11.79 -31.54 -0.58
C MET A 135 12.37 -32.62 -1.49
N ARG A 136 12.32 -33.89 -1.08
CA ARG A 136 12.84 -35.03 -1.89
C ARG A 136 12.14 -35.17 -3.23
N LEU A 137 10.82 -34.97 -3.28
CA LEU A 137 10.08 -34.96 -4.54
C LEU A 137 10.54 -33.82 -5.47
N THR A 138 10.77 -32.63 -4.92
CA THR A 138 11.29 -31.49 -5.67
C THR A 138 12.71 -31.76 -6.19
N TRP A 139 13.57 -32.43 -5.41
CA TRP A 139 14.89 -32.85 -5.87
C TRP A 139 14.82 -33.84 -7.04
N GLN A 140 13.94 -34.83 -6.97
CA GLN A 140 13.71 -35.77 -8.07
C GLN A 140 13.23 -35.05 -9.34
N LEU A 141 12.34 -34.07 -9.18
CA LEU A 141 11.90 -33.21 -10.26
C LEU A 141 13.06 -32.42 -10.87
N ILE A 142 13.87 -31.75 -10.04
CA ILE A 142 15.07 -31.00 -10.48
C ILE A 142 16.04 -31.92 -11.24
N LYS A 143 16.27 -33.14 -10.76
CA LYS A 143 17.10 -34.13 -11.46
C LYS A 143 16.54 -34.54 -12.82
N LYS A 144 15.21 -34.67 -12.95
CA LYS A 144 14.54 -34.99 -14.21
C LYS A 144 14.69 -33.86 -15.23
N ILE A 145 14.45 -32.61 -14.83
CA ILE A 145 14.51 -31.42 -15.72
C ILE A 145 15.94 -31.01 -16.11
N LYS A 146 16.95 -31.47 -15.36
CA LYS A 146 18.37 -31.13 -15.57
C LYS A 146 18.89 -31.59 -16.95
N LYS A 147 18.31 -32.63 -17.55
CA LYS A 147 18.76 -33.14 -18.85
C LYS A 147 18.59 -32.08 -19.94
N GLY A 148 19.70 -31.66 -20.55
CA GLY A 148 19.70 -30.69 -21.65
C GLY A 148 19.50 -29.23 -21.23
N ARG A 149 19.53 -28.91 -19.92
CA ARG A 149 19.37 -27.55 -19.38
C ARG A 149 20.49 -27.21 -18.41
N ILE A 150 20.78 -25.91 -18.26
CA ILE A 150 21.73 -25.40 -17.27
C ILE A 150 20.92 -24.91 -16.07
N ILE A 151 21.17 -25.47 -14.89
CA ILE A 151 20.49 -25.06 -13.65
C ILE A 151 21.52 -24.48 -12.70
N LEU A 152 21.32 -23.21 -12.32
CA LEU A 152 22.08 -22.55 -11.26
C LEU A 152 21.20 -22.52 -10.01
N LEU A 153 21.58 -23.28 -8.99
CA LEU A 153 20.84 -23.40 -7.74
C LEU A 153 21.65 -22.81 -6.60
N THR A 154 21.06 -21.91 -5.82
CA THR A 154 21.61 -21.45 -4.55
C THR A 154 20.89 -22.15 -3.41
N THR A 155 21.67 -22.65 -2.46
CA THR A 155 21.15 -23.27 -1.26
C THR A 155 22.07 -23.01 -0.06
N HIS A 156 21.47 -23.07 1.12
CA HIS A 156 22.17 -23.16 2.40
C HIS A 156 22.27 -24.59 2.92
N SER A 157 21.50 -25.54 2.36
CA SER A 157 21.58 -26.97 2.69
C SER A 157 22.73 -27.62 1.91
N MET A 158 23.68 -28.23 2.63
CA MET A 158 24.79 -28.92 1.98
C MET A 158 24.35 -30.26 1.38
N ASP A 159 23.39 -30.94 1.99
CA ASP A 159 22.75 -32.14 1.43
C ASP A 159 22.13 -31.87 0.06
N GLU A 160 21.41 -30.75 -0.10
CA GLU A 160 20.83 -30.35 -1.39
C GLU A 160 21.91 -30.13 -2.46
N ALA A 161 23.00 -29.47 -2.07
CA ALA A 161 24.13 -29.21 -2.96
C ALA A 161 24.85 -30.50 -3.37
N ASP A 162 25.02 -31.45 -2.44
CA ASP A 162 25.65 -32.76 -2.69
C ASP A 162 24.81 -33.60 -3.66
N GLU A 163 23.50 -33.62 -3.45
CA GLU A 163 22.59 -34.49 -4.19
C GLU A 163 22.26 -33.97 -5.59
N LEU A 164 22.17 -32.65 -5.78
CA LEU A 164 21.78 -32.02 -7.05
C LEU A 164 22.97 -31.50 -7.89
N GLY A 165 24.06 -31.10 -7.24
CA GLY A 165 25.15 -30.34 -7.86
C GLY A 165 26.17 -31.20 -8.61
N ASP A 166 26.37 -30.94 -9.90
CA ASP A 166 27.54 -31.50 -10.63
C ASP A 166 28.83 -30.76 -10.23
N ARG A 167 28.70 -29.45 -10.04
CA ARG A 167 29.76 -28.54 -9.62
C ARG A 167 29.21 -27.64 -8.54
N ILE A 168 29.89 -27.62 -7.41
CA ILE A 168 29.53 -26.87 -6.21
C ILE A 168 30.53 -25.74 -6.07
N ALA A 169 30.02 -24.53 -5.87
CA ALA A 169 30.82 -23.35 -5.56
C ALA A 169 30.47 -22.87 -4.16
N ILE A 170 31.50 -22.70 -3.31
CA ILE A 170 31.32 -22.22 -1.95
C ILE A 170 31.62 -20.72 -1.93
N MET A 171 30.61 -19.94 -1.52
CA MET A 171 30.72 -18.50 -1.32
C MET A 171 30.74 -18.16 0.17
N ALA A 172 31.68 -17.30 0.57
CA ALA A 172 31.82 -16.77 1.93
C ALA A 172 32.35 -15.32 1.86
N ASN A 173 31.80 -14.44 2.71
CA ASN A 173 32.15 -13.02 2.79
C ASN A 173 32.17 -12.31 1.41
N GLY A 174 31.15 -12.54 0.58
CA GLY A 174 31.04 -11.90 -0.73
C GLY A 174 31.99 -12.46 -1.82
N SER A 175 32.78 -13.48 -1.52
CA SER A 175 33.78 -14.05 -2.43
C SER A 175 33.58 -15.55 -2.63
N LEU A 176 33.87 -16.04 -3.84
CA LEU A 176 33.85 -17.46 -4.16
C LEU A 176 35.18 -18.08 -3.72
N LYS A 177 35.15 -18.97 -2.72
CA LYS A 177 36.34 -19.54 -2.08
C LYS A 177 36.86 -20.78 -2.78
N CYS A 178 35.96 -21.66 -3.21
CA CYS A 178 36.32 -22.86 -3.93
C CYS A 178 35.21 -23.29 -4.90
N CYS A 179 35.58 -24.09 -5.90
CA CYS A 179 34.66 -24.66 -6.87
C CYS A 179 35.15 -26.05 -7.30
N GLY A 180 34.26 -27.04 -7.35
CA GLY A 180 34.59 -28.39 -7.80
C GLY A 180 33.41 -29.34 -7.68
N SER A 181 33.56 -30.60 -8.08
CA SER A 181 32.57 -31.63 -7.75
C SER A 181 32.57 -31.93 -6.26
N SER A 182 31.47 -32.48 -5.73
CA SER A 182 31.41 -32.86 -4.31
C SER A 182 32.57 -33.76 -3.90
N LEU A 183 32.85 -34.81 -4.69
CA LEU A 183 33.98 -35.71 -4.47
C LEU A 183 35.33 -34.99 -4.50
N PHE A 184 35.53 -34.07 -5.45
CA PHE A 184 36.78 -33.30 -5.53
C PHE A 184 36.96 -32.41 -4.29
N LEU A 185 35.91 -31.71 -3.86
CA LEU A 185 35.95 -30.83 -2.69
C LEU A 185 36.18 -31.63 -1.41
N LYS A 186 35.51 -32.77 -1.25
CA LYS A 186 35.72 -33.70 -0.12
C LYS A 186 37.12 -34.30 -0.14
N HIS A 187 37.71 -34.59 -1.30
CA HIS A 187 39.08 -35.12 -1.35
C HIS A 187 40.13 -34.02 -1.11
N HIS A 188 39.90 -32.80 -1.60
CA HIS A 188 40.86 -31.70 -1.52
C HIS A 188 40.86 -31.00 -0.15
N TYR A 189 39.67 -30.82 0.43
CA TYR A 189 39.48 -30.15 1.72
C TYR A 189 39.08 -31.09 2.86
N GLY A 190 38.54 -32.27 2.53
CA GLY A 190 38.20 -33.29 3.52
C GLY A 190 39.43 -34.09 3.90
N VAL A 191 39.68 -34.10 5.20
CA VAL A 191 40.87 -34.70 5.80
C VAL A 191 40.47 -36.12 6.21
N GLY A 192 40.14 -36.95 5.24
CA GLY A 192 39.93 -38.38 5.43
C GLY A 192 38.59 -38.79 6.07
N TYR A 193 38.63 -39.88 6.83
CA TYR A 193 37.47 -40.50 7.47
C TYR A 193 37.44 -40.15 8.95
N THR A 194 36.25 -39.93 9.50
CA THR A 194 36.08 -39.75 10.95
C THR A 194 35.60 -41.08 11.53
N LEU A 195 36.41 -41.70 12.35
CA LEU A 195 36.07 -42.91 13.10
C LEU A 195 35.68 -42.51 14.52
N THR A 196 34.42 -42.71 14.87
CA THR A 196 33.92 -42.53 16.24
C THR A 196 33.81 -43.89 16.92
N LEU A 197 34.39 -44.01 18.11
CA LEU A 197 34.43 -45.21 18.93
C LEU A 197 33.78 -44.90 20.28
N VAL A 198 32.86 -45.75 20.72
CA VAL A 198 32.26 -45.68 22.05
C VAL A 198 32.93 -46.72 22.93
N LYS A 199 33.56 -46.27 24.02
CA LYS A 199 34.19 -47.09 25.04
C LYS A 199 33.15 -47.62 26.03
N SER A 200 33.40 -48.80 26.57
CA SER A 200 32.57 -49.36 27.67
C SER A 200 32.81 -48.65 29.02
N ALA A 201 33.96 -47.99 29.20
CA ALA A 201 34.27 -47.16 30.37
C ALA A 201 35.23 -46.02 29.97
N PRO A 202 35.16 -44.84 30.62
CA PRO A 202 36.02 -43.69 30.28
C PRO A 202 37.52 -44.00 30.41
N THR A 203 37.91 -44.96 31.25
CA THR A 203 39.29 -45.38 31.49
C THR A 203 39.85 -46.39 30.47
N ALA A 204 39.06 -46.83 29.47
CA ALA A 204 39.51 -47.81 28.48
C ALA A 204 40.41 -47.17 27.40
N SER A 205 41.74 -47.22 27.60
CA SER A 205 42.78 -46.77 26.64
C SER A 205 42.86 -47.60 25.35
N ILE A 206 42.36 -48.84 25.40
CA ILE A 206 42.52 -49.86 24.35
C ILE A 206 42.04 -49.37 22.98
N ALA A 207 40.97 -48.55 22.95
CA ALA A 207 40.40 -48.01 21.72
C ALA A 207 41.39 -47.12 20.94
N GLY A 208 42.15 -46.26 21.64
CA GLY A 208 43.15 -45.41 21.00
C GLY A 208 44.38 -46.20 20.57
N ASP A 209 44.82 -47.15 21.40
CA ASP A 209 46.00 -47.98 21.12
C ASP A 209 45.84 -48.82 19.85
N ILE A 210 44.65 -49.37 19.61
CA ILE A 210 44.33 -50.11 18.38
C ILE A 210 44.43 -49.20 17.16
N VAL A 211 43.83 -48.00 17.22
CA VAL A 211 43.82 -47.07 16.08
C VAL A 211 45.24 -46.61 15.73
N TYR A 212 46.05 -46.20 16.72
CA TYR A 212 47.43 -45.78 16.47
C TYR A 212 48.35 -46.92 16.03
N ARG A 213 48.06 -48.17 16.42
CA ARG A 213 48.82 -49.35 15.97
C ARG A 213 48.67 -49.61 14.47
N TYR A 214 47.46 -49.47 13.93
CA TYR A 214 47.20 -49.66 12.50
C TYR A 214 47.44 -48.40 11.66
N ILE A 215 47.18 -47.22 12.24
CA ILE A 215 47.24 -45.94 11.56
C ILE A 215 47.97 -44.94 12.47
N PRO A 216 49.31 -44.93 12.45
CA PRO A 216 50.10 -44.02 13.29
C PRO A 216 49.88 -42.53 12.95
N THR A 217 49.39 -42.26 11.73
CA THR A 217 49.10 -40.91 11.21
C THR A 217 47.68 -40.44 11.53
N ALA A 218 46.90 -41.21 12.30
CA ALA A 218 45.59 -40.80 12.77
C ALA A 218 45.71 -39.61 13.72
N THR A 219 44.75 -38.68 13.68
CA THR A 219 44.69 -37.54 14.62
C THR A 219 43.45 -37.67 15.49
N CYS A 220 43.59 -37.65 16.80
CA CYS A 220 42.45 -37.62 17.72
C CYS A 220 41.80 -36.23 17.65
N ILE A 221 40.51 -36.15 17.28
CA ILE A 221 39.76 -34.89 17.19
C ILE A 221 39.14 -34.56 18.55
N SER A 222 38.50 -35.55 19.18
CA SER A 222 37.79 -35.36 20.44
C SER A 222 37.80 -36.65 21.24
N GLU A 223 37.96 -36.52 22.56
CA GLU A 223 37.84 -37.59 23.53
C GLU A 223 37.01 -37.05 24.70
N VAL A 224 35.72 -37.37 24.71
CA VAL A 224 34.77 -36.84 25.68
C VAL A 224 34.01 -38.01 26.30
N GLY A 225 34.26 -38.25 27.59
CA GLY A 225 33.61 -39.32 28.35
C GLY A 225 33.90 -40.71 27.79
N THR A 226 32.90 -41.34 27.20
CA THR A 226 33.00 -42.66 26.55
C THR A 226 33.22 -42.57 25.04
N GLU A 227 33.11 -41.41 24.40
CA GLU A 227 33.29 -41.28 22.95
C GLU A 227 34.68 -40.77 22.59
N ILE A 228 35.36 -41.44 21.65
CA ILE A 228 36.57 -40.93 20.99
C ILE A 228 36.33 -40.84 19.50
N SER A 229 36.66 -39.69 18.90
CA SER A 229 36.66 -39.50 17.45
C SER A 229 38.08 -39.33 16.92
N PHE A 230 38.47 -40.20 15.98
CA PHE A 230 39.73 -40.15 15.25
C PHE A 230 39.51 -39.72 13.81
N ARG A 231 40.45 -38.96 13.28
CA ARG A 231 40.53 -38.60 11.87
C ARG A 231 41.61 -39.44 11.19
N LEU A 232 41.16 -40.29 10.27
CA LEU A 232 41.97 -41.28 9.56
C LEU A 232 42.28 -40.79 8.14
N PRO A 233 43.54 -40.76 7.68
CA PRO A 233 43.88 -40.35 6.31
C PRO A 233 43.27 -41.27 5.24
N MET A 234 42.87 -40.72 4.08
CA MET A 234 42.30 -41.51 2.97
C MET A 234 43.27 -42.56 2.41
N ALA A 235 44.59 -42.28 2.45
CA ALA A 235 45.63 -43.19 1.99
C ALA A 235 45.71 -44.50 2.81
N SER A 236 45.16 -44.51 4.03
CA SER A 236 45.18 -45.66 4.95
C SER A 236 43.96 -46.57 4.78
N SER A 237 43.15 -46.38 3.73
CA SER A 237 41.92 -47.17 3.49
C SER A 237 42.17 -48.68 3.38
N SER A 238 43.32 -49.10 2.86
CA SER A 238 43.68 -50.52 2.75
C SER A 238 43.88 -51.21 4.10
N THR A 239 44.20 -50.46 5.16
CA THR A 239 44.44 -51.00 6.51
C THR A 239 43.16 -51.07 7.35
N PHE A 240 42.08 -50.41 6.90
CA PHE A 240 40.82 -50.34 7.64
C PHE A 240 40.19 -51.70 7.88
N GLU A 241 40.25 -52.63 6.92
CA GLU A 241 39.66 -53.97 7.07
C GLU A 241 40.26 -54.73 8.27
N ARG A 242 41.60 -54.66 8.44
CA ARG A 242 42.29 -55.33 9.55
C ARG A 242 41.99 -54.66 10.88
N MET A 243 41.99 -53.32 10.89
CA MET A 243 41.65 -52.52 12.06
C MET A 243 40.21 -52.81 12.54
N PHE A 244 39.23 -52.78 11.64
CA PHE A 244 37.83 -53.07 11.98
C PHE A 244 37.64 -54.50 12.48
N ARG A 245 38.37 -55.47 11.92
CA ARG A 245 38.33 -56.85 12.41
C ARG A 245 38.84 -56.99 13.84
N GLU A 246 39.87 -56.22 14.23
CA GLU A 246 40.35 -56.18 15.62
C GLU A 246 39.35 -55.46 16.54
N ILE A 247 38.80 -54.31 16.10
CA ILE A 247 37.75 -53.58 16.84
C ILE A 247 36.52 -54.46 17.06
N GLU A 248 36.04 -55.17 16.04
CA GLU A 248 34.92 -56.13 16.15
C GLU A 248 35.28 -57.36 16.98
N GLY A 249 36.56 -57.76 16.97
CA GLY A 249 37.08 -58.80 17.86
C GLY A 249 36.95 -58.40 19.33
N CYS A 250 37.18 -57.12 19.64
CA CYS A 250 36.97 -56.54 20.96
C CYS A 250 35.49 -56.32 21.32
N MET A 251 34.56 -56.45 20.36
CA MET A 251 33.11 -56.26 20.56
C MET A 251 32.30 -57.54 20.84
N LYS A 252 32.79 -58.73 20.49
CA LYS A 252 32.04 -60.00 20.68
C LYS A 252 32.16 -60.48 22.14
N LYS A 253 31.10 -60.76 22.93
CA LYS A 253 29.62 -60.79 22.78
C LYS A 253 28.92 -60.60 24.15
N PRO A 254 27.63 -60.20 24.19
CA PRO A 254 26.73 -60.48 25.32
C PRO A 254 26.36 -61.98 25.32
N VAL A 255 26.80 -62.72 26.34
CA VAL A 255 26.43 -64.14 26.51
C VAL A 255 25.09 -64.21 27.25
N MET A 256 24.06 -64.70 26.57
CA MET A 256 22.87 -65.27 27.21
C MET A 256 23.18 -66.74 27.54
N SER A 257 22.93 -67.12 28.80
CA SER A 257 22.87 -68.46 29.42
C SER A 257 24.16 -69.17 29.91
N MET A 258 24.18 -69.29 31.25
CA MET A 258 24.50 -70.45 32.11
C MET A 258 25.96 -70.94 32.32
N GLU A 259 26.41 -70.67 33.55
CA GLU A 259 27.08 -71.55 34.53
C GLU A 259 28.58 -71.95 34.45
N ILE A 260 29.22 -71.63 35.58
CA ILE A 260 30.22 -72.36 36.38
C ILE A 260 31.70 -72.29 35.94
N SER A 261 32.48 -71.93 36.97
CA SER A 261 33.90 -72.20 37.25
C SER A 261 34.96 -71.19 36.81
N GLY A 262 35.77 -70.81 37.81
CA GLY A 262 37.22 -70.68 37.68
C GLY A 262 37.75 -69.31 37.24
N SER A 263 38.18 -68.54 38.22
CA SER A 263 39.21 -67.48 38.15
C SER A 263 39.89 -67.28 36.79
N CYS A 264 39.63 -66.14 36.14
CA CYS A 264 40.44 -65.56 35.06
C CYS A 264 40.21 -64.03 35.02
N GLU A 265 41.19 -63.32 34.49
CA GLU A 265 41.52 -61.89 34.67
C GLU A 265 40.45 -60.86 34.28
N LYS A 266 40.57 -59.67 34.89
CA LYS A 266 39.88 -58.43 34.53
C LYS A 266 40.31 -57.96 33.12
N ASP A 267 39.84 -58.61 32.07
CA ASP A 267 39.92 -58.04 30.72
C ASP A 267 38.62 -57.32 30.41
N SER A 268 38.62 -56.05 30.80
CA SER A 268 37.62 -55.04 30.47
C SER A 268 37.56 -54.87 28.95
N TYR A 269 36.69 -55.64 28.28
CA TYR A 269 36.33 -55.43 26.87
C TYR A 269 35.91 -53.97 26.70
N GLY A 270 36.67 -53.24 25.89
CA GLY A 270 36.78 -51.79 26.00
C GLY A 270 35.94 -50.97 25.02
N ILE A 271 35.30 -51.58 24.02
CA ILE A 271 34.58 -50.86 22.94
C ILE A 271 33.17 -51.43 22.77
N GLU A 272 32.15 -50.58 22.87
CA GLU A 272 30.74 -50.91 22.77
C GLU A 272 30.21 -50.78 21.34
N SER A 273 30.55 -49.69 20.64
CA SER A 273 30.17 -49.48 19.25
C SER A 273 31.18 -48.63 18.50
N TYR A 274 31.18 -48.72 17.17
CA TYR A 274 32.01 -47.90 16.29
C TYR A 274 31.19 -47.42 15.11
N GLY A 275 31.47 -46.21 14.66
CA GLY A 275 30.88 -45.61 13.46
C GLY A 275 31.98 -44.97 12.64
N ILE A 276 31.96 -45.19 11.33
CA ILE A 276 32.83 -44.46 10.40
C ILE A 276 31.98 -43.55 9.52
N SER A 277 32.33 -42.28 9.48
CA SER A 277 31.74 -41.29 8.59
C SER A 277 32.80 -40.74 7.64
N VAL A 278 32.35 -40.27 6.49
CA VAL A 278 33.18 -39.55 5.51
C VAL A 278 32.97 -38.07 5.73
N THR A 279 34.01 -37.24 5.53
CA THR A 279 33.87 -35.78 5.55
C THR A 279 32.68 -35.33 4.71
N THR A 280 31.73 -34.64 5.36
CA THR A 280 30.56 -34.07 4.70
C THR A 280 30.90 -32.74 4.02
N LEU A 281 30.01 -32.23 3.18
CA LEU A 281 30.19 -30.89 2.62
C LEU A 281 30.05 -29.80 3.68
N GLU A 282 29.37 -30.03 4.82
CA GLU A 282 29.38 -29.09 5.94
C GLU A 282 30.79 -28.91 6.51
N GLU A 283 31.51 -30.00 6.76
CA GLU A 283 32.89 -29.92 7.29
C GLU A 283 33.83 -29.21 6.31
N VAL A 284 33.71 -29.50 5.01
CA VAL A 284 34.46 -28.78 3.97
C VAL A 284 34.12 -27.29 4.00
N PHE A 285 32.84 -26.95 4.14
CA PHE A 285 32.40 -25.56 4.22
C PHE A 285 32.96 -24.84 5.44
N LEU A 286 32.91 -25.43 6.63
CA LEU A 286 33.43 -24.85 7.87
C LEU A 286 34.93 -24.53 7.73
N ARG A 287 35.69 -25.48 7.19
CA ARG A 287 37.13 -25.31 6.95
C ARG A 287 37.44 -24.22 5.92
N VAL A 288 36.70 -24.17 4.82
CA VAL A 288 36.90 -23.18 3.74
C VAL A 288 36.44 -21.78 4.15
N ALA A 289 35.40 -21.68 4.98
CA ALA A 289 34.87 -20.42 5.48
C ALA A 289 35.74 -19.81 6.59
N GLY A 290 36.73 -20.55 7.12
CA GLY A 290 37.57 -20.11 8.22
C GLY A 290 36.81 -19.98 9.54
N CYS A 291 35.69 -20.71 9.67
CA CYS A 291 34.97 -20.81 10.92
C CYS A 291 35.62 -21.93 11.72
N ASP A 292 36.69 -21.62 12.46
CA ASP A 292 37.06 -22.38 13.64
C ASP A 292 35.89 -22.23 14.63
N TYR A 293 34.87 -23.09 14.48
CA TYR A 293 33.90 -23.31 15.53
C TYR A 293 34.66 -24.08 16.62
N ASP A 294 35.14 -23.36 17.64
CA ASP A 294 35.57 -23.96 18.89
C ASP A 294 34.37 -24.71 19.49
N GLU A 295 34.32 -26.03 19.34
CA GLU A 295 33.32 -26.92 19.93
C GLU A 295 33.34 -26.93 21.48
N VAL A 296 34.14 -26.07 22.11
CA VAL A 296 34.39 -26.06 23.56
C VAL A 296 33.39 -25.18 24.34
N GLU A 297 32.65 -24.27 23.71
CA GLU A 297 31.78 -23.33 24.46
C GLU A 297 30.36 -23.84 24.81
N CYS A 298 29.94 -25.05 24.40
CA CYS A 298 28.59 -25.53 24.73
C CYS A 298 28.45 -26.34 26.04
N PHE A 299 29.51 -26.52 26.85
CA PHE A 299 29.43 -27.29 28.10
C PHE A 299 29.65 -26.49 29.40
N GLU A 300 29.96 -25.19 29.35
CA GLU A 300 30.20 -24.39 30.56
C GLU A 300 29.07 -23.44 30.98
N GLU A 301 27.87 -23.51 30.38
CA GLU A 301 26.77 -22.60 30.77
C GLU A 301 25.96 -23.03 32.01
N ASN A 302 26.32 -24.13 32.69
CA ASN A 302 25.53 -24.65 33.82
C ASN A 302 26.12 -24.43 35.22
N ASN A 303 27.18 -23.61 35.40
CA ASN A 303 27.80 -23.45 36.73
C ASN A 303 28.33 -22.05 37.09
N ARG A 304 27.66 -20.97 36.68
CA ARG A 304 27.90 -19.65 37.31
C ARG A 304 26.60 -18.98 37.75
N SER A 305 26.25 -19.26 39.00
CA SER A 305 25.31 -18.49 39.81
C SER A 305 25.75 -17.03 39.98
N LEU A 306 24.92 -16.12 39.46
CA LEU A 306 24.46 -14.88 40.11
C LEU A 306 25.46 -14.08 40.98
N ILE A 307 26.16 -13.11 40.37
CA ILE A 307 26.51 -11.83 41.01
C ILE A 307 26.51 -10.74 39.91
N PRO A 308 25.71 -9.66 39.99
CA PRO A 308 25.79 -8.56 39.02
C PRO A 308 26.86 -7.55 39.47
N GLU A 309 27.97 -7.48 38.74
CA GLU A 309 28.95 -6.40 38.89
C GLU A 309 28.51 -5.13 38.15
N SER A 310 28.61 -4.04 38.90
CA SER A 310 28.36 -2.65 38.53
C SER A 310 29.28 -2.15 37.42
N VAL A 311 28.68 -1.57 36.37
CA VAL A 311 29.38 -0.87 35.30
C VAL A 311 29.94 0.47 35.82
N VAL A 312 31.26 0.55 35.91
CA VAL A 312 32.01 1.81 36.01
C VAL A 312 32.14 2.40 34.60
N SER A 313 31.68 3.63 34.40
CA SER A 313 31.94 4.43 33.21
C SER A 313 32.65 5.72 33.61
N LEU A 314 33.78 6.00 32.95
CA LEU A 314 34.51 7.28 33.05
C LEU A 314 33.87 8.37 32.15
N PRO A 315 34.03 9.66 32.48
CA PRO A 315 33.19 10.74 31.94
C PRO A 315 33.82 11.45 30.73
N SER A 316 32.98 11.96 29.83
CA SER A 316 33.32 13.15 29.01
C SER A 316 32.08 13.99 28.63
N ASN A 317 32.13 15.23 29.13
CA ASN A 317 31.54 16.52 28.72
C ASN A 317 30.17 16.65 28.00
N ASP A 318 29.27 17.30 28.74
CA ASP A 318 28.47 18.49 28.41
C ASP A 318 27.46 18.52 27.24
N ARG A 319 26.17 18.64 27.62
CA ARG A 319 25.27 19.78 27.30
C ARG A 319 23.98 19.73 28.16
N PRO A 320 23.46 20.85 28.73
CA PRO A 320 22.38 20.82 29.71
C PRO A 320 21.05 21.36 29.17
N SER A 321 20.07 20.50 28.85
CA SER A 321 18.69 20.98 28.63
C SER A 321 17.59 19.91 28.69
N THR A 322 17.70 18.92 29.59
CA THR A 322 16.65 17.87 29.75
C THR A 322 16.48 17.35 31.18
N LYS A 323 17.06 18.03 32.18
CA LYS A 323 17.03 17.57 33.59
C LYS A 323 15.82 18.00 34.43
N ILE A 324 14.91 18.82 33.91
CA ILE A 324 13.77 19.33 34.70
C ILE A 324 12.55 18.39 34.65
N PHE A 325 12.36 17.60 33.58
CA PHE A 325 11.19 16.72 33.46
C PHE A 325 11.35 15.34 34.13
N ILE A 326 12.58 14.90 34.36
CA ILE A 326 12.89 13.57 34.93
C ILE A 326 12.91 13.62 36.48
N SER A 327 13.14 14.79 37.07
CA SER A 327 13.13 14.95 38.54
C SER A 327 11.73 14.84 39.16
N PHE A 328 10.67 15.11 38.40
CA PHE A 328 9.29 15.03 38.92
C PHE A 328 8.75 13.59 39.00
N ILE A 329 9.27 12.67 38.17
CA ILE A 329 8.80 11.27 38.14
C ILE A 329 9.48 10.43 39.24
N ASN A 330 10.69 10.78 39.65
CA ASN A 330 11.41 10.05 40.71
C ASN A 330 11.05 10.48 42.15
N PHE A 331 10.20 11.50 42.34
CA PHE A 331 9.80 11.97 43.67
C PHE A 331 8.59 11.20 44.28
N ILE A 332 7.92 10.34 43.51
CA ILE A 332 6.79 9.53 44.00
C ILE A 332 7.22 8.12 44.47
N GLY A 333 8.51 7.79 44.34
CA GLY A 333 9.00 6.42 44.48
C GLY A 333 10.14 6.25 45.47
N LEU A 334 10.06 6.79 46.69
CA LEU A 334 10.80 6.21 47.82
C LEU A 334 10.29 6.76 49.16
N GLN A 335 9.66 5.88 49.95
CA GLN A 335 9.85 5.69 51.40
C GLN A 335 8.55 5.28 52.10
N CYS A 336 8.29 3.96 52.17
CA CYS A 336 7.66 3.36 53.35
C CYS A 336 8.01 1.86 53.41
N CYS A 337 8.91 1.52 54.34
CA CYS A 337 9.10 0.18 54.87
C CYS A 337 8.02 -0.01 55.96
N CYS A 338 7.45 -1.21 56.08
CA CYS A 338 6.30 -1.59 56.92
C CYS A 338 4.91 -1.25 56.34
N CYS A 339 4.49 -2.04 55.35
CA CYS A 339 3.12 -2.60 55.28
C CYS A 339 3.09 -3.73 54.24
N CYS A 340 3.14 -4.98 54.71
CA CYS A 340 2.56 -6.09 53.98
C CYS A 340 1.07 -5.78 53.68
N LEU A 341 0.56 -6.18 52.51
CA LEU A 341 -0.86 -6.16 52.08
C LEU A 341 -1.35 -5.01 51.16
N ILE A 342 -0.54 -4.54 50.21
CA ILE A 342 -1.11 -4.00 48.95
C ILE A 342 -0.51 -4.78 47.79
N THR A 343 -1.19 -5.86 47.44
CA THR A 343 -1.12 -6.42 46.09
C THR A 343 -1.44 -5.28 45.12
N THR A 344 -0.42 -4.69 44.49
CA THR A 344 -0.68 -3.88 43.29
C THR A 344 -1.18 -4.87 42.24
N SER A 345 -2.51 -4.95 42.13
CA SER A 345 -3.20 -5.92 41.29
C SER A 345 -2.50 -5.98 39.93
N THR A 346 -2.11 -7.19 39.51
CA THR A 346 -1.47 -7.46 38.22
C THR A 346 -2.23 -6.78 37.07
N PHE A 347 -3.56 -6.66 37.22
CA PHE A 347 -4.44 -5.87 36.36
C PHE A 347 -3.95 -4.43 36.08
N TRP A 348 -3.56 -3.67 37.10
CA TRP A 348 -3.12 -2.28 36.93
C TRP A 348 -1.75 -2.19 36.24
N GLN A 349 -0.88 -3.17 36.49
CA GLN A 349 0.41 -3.26 35.80
C GLN A 349 0.21 -3.59 34.31
N HIS A 350 -0.64 -4.56 33.99
CA HIS A 350 -1.01 -4.88 32.61
C HIS A 350 -1.70 -3.70 31.91
N SER A 351 -2.65 -3.05 32.57
CA SER A 351 -3.34 -1.86 32.04
C SER A 351 -2.35 -0.74 31.72
N LYS A 352 -1.44 -0.42 32.65
CA LYS A 352 -0.37 0.57 32.44
C LYS A 352 0.51 0.20 31.23
N ALA A 353 0.93 -1.06 31.12
CA ALA A 353 1.74 -1.52 30.00
C ALA A 353 1.01 -1.39 28.65
N LEU A 354 -0.29 -1.73 28.59
CA LEU A 354 -1.11 -1.57 27.38
C LEU A 354 -1.33 -0.10 27.01
N PHE A 355 -1.54 0.78 27.99
CA PHE A 355 -1.63 2.23 27.75
C PHE A 355 -0.32 2.80 27.22
N ILE A 356 0.83 2.40 27.78
CA ILE A 356 2.15 2.81 27.28
C ILE A 356 2.37 2.30 25.85
N LYS A 357 2.05 1.03 25.57
CA LYS A 357 2.09 0.47 24.20
C LYS A 357 1.23 1.30 23.25
N ARG A 358 -0.02 1.62 23.64
CA ARG A 358 -0.94 2.43 22.84
C ARG A 358 -0.36 3.82 22.56
N ALA A 359 0.21 4.47 23.57
CA ALA A 359 0.83 5.79 23.44
C ALA A 359 2.06 5.79 22.52
N ILE A 360 2.94 4.79 22.65
CA ILE A 360 4.13 4.64 21.79
C ILE A 360 3.71 4.35 20.34
N SER A 361 2.73 3.46 20.14
CA SER A 361 2.21 3.14 18.81
C SER A 361 1.55 4.35 18.16
N ALA A 362 0.75 5.12 18.91
CA ALA A 362 0.15 6.35 18.42
C ALA A 362 1.23 7.36 18.02
N ARG A 363 2.24 7.59 18.87
CA ARG A 363 3.33 8.53 18.58
C ARG A 363 4.12 8.18 17.32
N ARG A 364 4.29 6.90 17.01
CA ARG A 364 5.02 6.43 15.82
C ARG A 364 4.14 6.41 14.56
N ASP A 365 2.84 6.19 14.71
CA ASP A 365 1.90 6.15 13.60
C ASP A 365 1.32 7.53 13.27
N HIS A 366 2.20 8.39 12.74
CA HIS A 366 1.85 9.75 12.32
C HIS A 366 0.72 9.77 11.29
N LYS A 367 0.58 8.74 10.45
CA LYS A 367 -0.49 8.65 9.46
C LYS A 367 -1.84 8.56 10.17
N THR A 368 -2.01 7.60 11.08
CA THR A 368 -3.28 7.40 11.79
C THR A 368 -3.67 8.62 12.63
N ILE A 369 -2.73 9.30 13.29
CA ILE A 369 -3.00 10.56 14.02
C ILE A 369 -3.49 11.67 13.06
N MET A 370 -2.85 11.80 11.90
CA MET A 370 -3.21 12.80 10.91
C MET A 370 -4.62 12.55 10.37
N PHE A 371 -4.96 11.30 10.03
CA PHE A 371 -6.32 10.92 9.61
C PHE A 371 -7.36 11.10 10.73
N GLN A 372 -6.99 10.89 12.00
CA GLN A 372 -7.92 10.97 13.13
C GLN A 372 -8.23 12.40 13.58
N LEU A 373 -7.27 13.32 13.51
CA LEU A 373 -7.43 14.68 14.01
C LEU A 373 -7.60 15.71 12.89
N MET A 374 -6.81 15.59 11.82
CA MET A 374 -6.82 16.59 10.76
C MET A 374 -8.09 16.52 9.92
N ILE A 375 -8.57 15.32 9.58
CA ILE A 375 -9.76 15.17 8.72
C ILE A 375 -11.02 15.71 9.40
N PRO A 376 -11.38 15.32 10.64
CA PRO A 376 -12.51 15.94 11.34
C PRO A 376 -12.36 17.45 11.49
N ALA A 377 -11.16 17.94 11.80
CA ALA A 377 -10.91 19.38 11.93
C ALA A 377 -11.13 20.13 10.61
N ILE A 378 -10.68 19.56 9.49
CA ILE A 378 -10.90 20.13 8.15
C ILE A 378 -12.39 20.11 7.79
N PHE A 379 -13.09 19.00 8.01
CA PHE A 379 -14.52 18.92 7.73
C PHE A 379 -15.31 19.93 8.57
N LEU A 380 -14.95 20.09 9.84
CA LEU A 380 -15.58 21.06 10.72
C LEU A 380 -15.25 22.49 10.28
N PHE A 381 -14.00 22.78 9.92
CA PHE A 381 -13.59 24.08 9.40
C PHE A 381 -14.31 24.45 8.10
N ILE A 382 -14.30 23.55 7.11
CA ILE A 382 -15.00 23.75 5.83
C ILE A 382 -16.50 23.91 6.04
N GLY A 383 -17.09 23.10 6.92
CA GLY A 383 -18.51 23.17 7.21
C GLY A 383 -18.91 24.49 7.89
N LEU A 384 -18.14 24.95 8.87
CA LEU A 384 -18.38 26.26 9.50
C LEU A 384 -18.15 27.40 8.51
N LEU A 385 -17.11 27.33 7.68
CA LEU A 385 -16.87 28.30 6.62
C LEU A 385 -18.03 28.36 5.63
N PHE A 386 -18.60 27.20 5.25
CA PHE A 386 -19.77 27.15 4.38
C PHE A 386 -21.00 27.80 5.02
N MET A 387 -21.18 27.62 6.34
CA MET A 387 -22.25 28.30 7.07
C MET A 387 -22.06 29.82 7.11
N GLU A 388 -20.83 30.30 7.26
CA GLU A 388 -20.51 31.73 7.29
C GLU A 388 -20.63 32.38 5.89
N LEU A 389 -20.25 31.65 4.83
CA LEU A 389 -20.35 32.11 3.44
C LEU A 389 -21.79 32.12 2.91
N LYS A 390 -22.71 31.41 3.56
CA LYS A 390 -24.12 31.39 3.15
C LYS A 390 -24.63 32.84 3.23
N PRO A 391 -25.04 33.48 2.12
CA PRO A 391 -25.45 34.86 2.15
C PRO A 391 -26.71 34.97 3.00
N HIS A 392 -26.59 35.69 4.11
CA HIS A 392 -27.72 36.08 4.93
C HIS A 392 -28.00 37.55 4.74
N PRO A 393 -28.49 37.98 3.56
CA PRO A 393 -28.96 39.33 3.47
C PRO A 393 -30.19 39.39 4.38
N ASP A 394 -30.04 40.14 5.47
CA ASP A 394 -31.16 40.95 5.93
C ASP A 394 -31.75 41.64 4.70
N GLN A 395 -33.06 41.70 4.60
CA GLN A 395 -33.71 42.22 3.40
C GLN A 395 -33.39 43.72 3.27
N ILE A 396 -32.30 44.05 2.56
CA ILE A 396 -31.81 45.42 2.41
C ILE A 396 -32.78 46.16 1.49
N SER A 397 -33.06 47.42 1.84
CA SER A 397 -33.86 48.29 1.00
C SER A 397 -33.17 48.58 -0.32
N LEU A 398 -33.80 48.24 -1.43
CA LEU A 398 -33.25 48.44 -2.77
C LEU A 398 -33.91 49.64 -3.43
N THR A 399 -33.11 50.61 -3.86
CA THR A 399 -33.61 51.71 -4.70
C THR A 399 -33.67 51.23 -6.14
N LEU A 400 -34.86 51.28 -6.74
CA LEU A 400 -35.11 50.78 -8.09
C LEU A 400 -34.66 51.82 -9.11
N SER A 401 -33.60 51.49 -9.82
CA SER A 401 -32.98 52.32 -10.84
C SER A 401 -32.46 51.44 -11.96
N THR A 402 -32.58 51.93 -13.19
CA THR A 402 -32.02 51.30 -14.39
C THR A 402 -30.49 51.33 -14.40
N SER A 403 -29.84 52.13 -13.55
CA SER A 403 -28.37 52.19 -13.44
C SER A 403 -27.72 50.85 -13.09
N TYR A 404 -28.44 49.94 -12.41
CA TYR A 404 -27.96 48.60 -12.10
C TYR A 404 -28.09 47.62 -13.27
N PHE A 405 -28.81 48.00 -14.33
CA PHE A 405 -28.98 47.19 -15.52
C PHE A 405 -27.83 47.46 -16.49
N ASN A 406 -27.05 46.41 -16.79
CA ASN A 406 -25.85 46.44 -17.65
C ASN A 406 -24.82 47.51 -17.24
N PRO A 407 -24.20 47.39 -16.05
CA PRO A 407 -23.22 48.38 -15.58
C PRO A 407 -21.99 48.52 -16.49
N LEU A 408 -21.74 47.55 -17.37
CA LEU A 408 -20.58 47.51 -18.28
C LEU A 408 -20.85 48.16 -19.66
N LEU A 409 -22.10 48.48 -20.01
CA LEU A 409 -22.44 49.16 -21.26
C LEU A 409 -22.46 50.67 -21.02
N SER A 410 -21.29 51.30 -20.98
CA SER A 410 -21.12 52.72 -20.64
C SER A 410 -21.23 53.64 -21.87
N GLY A 411 -22.38 54.28 -22.03
CA GLY A 411 -22.58 55.32 -23.05
C GLY A 411 -23.89 56.06 -22.90
N GLY A 412 -24.00 56.94 -21.90
CA GLY A 412 -25.11 57.91 -21.81
C GLY A 412 -26.02 57.88 -20.57
N GLY A 413 -25.50 57.51 -19.39
CA GLY A 413 -26.22 57.70 -18.12
C GLY A 413 -26.61 56.43 -17.34
N GLY A 414 -26.06 55.27 -17.72
CA GLY A 414 -26.38 53.96 -17.12
C GLY A 414 -27.74 53.42 -17.58
N GLY A 415 -27.90 52.10 -17.60
CA GLY A 415 -29.11 51.42 -18.12
C GLY A 415 -28.98 51.01 -19.59
N GLY A 416 -29.43 49.80 -19.91
CA GLY A 416 -29.37 49.22 -21.26
C GLY A 416 -30.27 49.89 -22.31
N PRO A 417 -30.31 49.35 -23.53
CA PRO A 417 -31.22 49.80 -24.58
C PRO A 417 -32.68 49.64 -24.14
N ILE A 418 -33.48 50.66 -24.41
CA ILE A 418 -34.91 50.71 -24.12
C ILE A 418 -35.67 50.81 -25.45
N PRO A 419 -36.17 49.69 -26.00
CA PRO A 419 -37.02 49.72 -27.17
C PRO A 419 -38.26 50.57 -26.91
N PHE A 420 -38.43 51.62 -27.70
CA PHE A 420 -39.57 52.53 -27.61
C PHE A 420 -40.17 52.72 -28.99
N ASN A 421 -41.47 52.46 -29.10
CA ASN A 421 -42.26 52.85 -30.26
C ASN A 421 -42.45 54.38 -30.29
N LEU A 422 -41.82 55.05 -31.27
CA LEU A 422 -41.86 56.51 -31.46
C LEU A 422 -42.81 56.92 -32.59
N SER A 423 -43.87 56.14 -32.85
CA SER A 423 -44.79 56.41 -33.97
C SER A 423 -45.63 57.69 -33.76
N PHE A 424 -45.86 58.09 -32.50
CA PHE A 424 -46.65 59.28 -32.17
C PHE A 424 -45.75 60.46 -31.75
N PRO A 425 -46.11 61.71 -32.10
CA PRO A 425 -45.32 62.90 -31.72
C PRO A 425 -45.16 63.09 -30.21
N ILE A 426 -46.16 62.67 -29.42
CA ILE A 426 -46.10 62.74 -27.96
C ILE A 426 -45.07 61.76 -27.39
N ALA A 427 -44.93 60.57 -27.99
CA ALA A 427 -43.96 59.57 -27.59
C ALA A 427 -42.52 60.06 -27.79
N GLU A 428 -42.25 60.80 -28.88
CA GLU A 428 -40.94 61.42 -29.12
C GLU A 428 -40.62 62.50 -28.08
N LYS A 429 -41.60 63.34 -27.71
CA LYS A 429 -41.44 64.33 -26.63
C LYS A 429 -41.17 63.69 -25.27
N VAL A 430 -41.84 62.58 -24.94
CA VAL A 430 -41.60 61.85 -23.69
C VAL A 430 -40.23 61.16 -23.71
N ALA A 431 -39.85 60.54 -24.83
CA ALA A 431 -38.58 59.85 -25.00
C ALA A 431 -37.36 60.77 -24.78
N GLN A 432 -37.43 62.03 -25.21
CA GLN A 432 -36.38 63.02 -24.98
C GLN A 432 -36.19 63.36 -23.48
N ASN A 433 -37.20 63.13 -22.66
CA ASN A 433 -37.19 63.41 -21.22
C ASN A 433 -36.81 62.18 -20.36
N VAL A 434 -36.50 61.03 -20.96
CA VAL A 434 -36.06 59.82 -20.25
C VAL A 434 -34.61 59.97 -19.77
N LYS A 435 -34.33 59.53 -18.53
CA LYS A 435 -32.98 59.50 -17.94
C LYS A 435 -32.74 58.12 -17.32
N GLY A 436 -31.60 57.49 -17.60
CA GLY A 436 -31.24 56.16 -17.08
C GLY A 436 -31.33 55.05 -18.13
N GLY A 437 -30.98 55.33 -19.38
CA GLY A 437 -30.86 54.37 -20.47
C GLY A 437 -30.94 55.09 -21.79
N TRP A 438 -30.65 54.40 -22.89
CA TRP A 438 -30.79 54.99 -24.22
C TRP A 438 -32.00 54.41 -24.96
N ILE A 439 -32.75 55.31 -25.60
CA ILE A 439 -33.92 54.93 -26.37
C ILE A 439 -33.47 54.24 -27.66
N GLN A 440 -33.97 53.02 -27.85
CA GLN A 440 -33.79 52.28 -29.09
C GLN A 440 -35.09 52.36 -29.89
N ARG A 441 -35.02 52.95 -31.08
CA ARG A 441 -36.19 53.04 -31.97
C ARG A 441 -36.59 51.64 -32.45
N CYS A 442 -37.88 51.34 -32.37
CA CYS A 442 -38.45 50.11 -32.92
C CYS A 442 -38.38 50.15 -34.46
N ASN A 443 -37.72 49.15 -35.06
CA ASN A 443 -37.68 48.99 -36.51
C ASN A 443 -38.73 47.94 -36.94
N PRO A 444 -39.36 48.10 -38.13
CA PRO A 444 -40.30 47.10 -38.64
C PRO A 444 -39.58 45.76 -38.82
N SER A 445 -40.14 44.69 -38.26
CA SER A 445 -39.54 43.35 -38.31
C SER A 445 -40.13 42.50 -39.44
N SER A 446 -39.33 41.60 -39.99
CA SER A 446 -39.79 40.58 -40.96
C SER A 446 -40.45 39.38 -40.28
N TYR A 447 -40.34 39.26 -38.96
CA TYR A 447 -40.95 38.20 -38.17
C TYR A 447 -42.43 38.48 -37.97
N LYS A 448 -43.27 37.47 -38.13
CA LYS A 448 -44.69 37.51 -37.78
C LYS A 448 -45.03 36.30 -36.94
N PHE A 449 -45.94 36.48 -35.98
CA PHE A 449 -46.42 35.34 -35.19
C PHE A 449 -47.16 34.32 -36.10
N PRO A 450 -47.01 33.00 -35.85
CA PRO A 450 -47.64 31.95 -36.66
C PRO A 450 -49.16 32.09 -36.84
N ASN A 451 -49.86 32.71 -35.89
CA ASN A 451 -51.27 33.08 -35.99
C ASN A 451 -51.45 34.56 -35.69
N SER A 452 -51.24 35.41 -36.70
CA SER A 452 -51.22 36.87 -36.53
C SER A 452 -52.61 37.45 -36.19
N GLU A 453 -53.70 36.85 -36.66
CA GLU A 453 -55.07 37.32 -36.36
C GLU A 453 -55.42 37.13 -34.89
N LYS A 454 -55.09 35.96 -34.33
CA LYS A 454 -55.28 35.70 -32.91
C LYS A 454 -54.36 36.59 -32.05
N ALA A 455 -53.09 36.73 -32.43
CA ALA A 455 -52.15 37.59 -31.69
C ALA A 455 -52.58 39.07 -31.70
N LEU A 456 -53.20 39.54 -32.79
CA LEU A 456 -53.78 40.87 -32.86
C LEU A 456 -55.00 41.01 -31.94
N ALA A 457 -55.90 40.02 -31.93
CA ALA A 457 -57.05 40.02 -31.02
C ALA A 457 -56.60 40.05 -29.55
N ASP A 458 -55.63 39.22 -29.17
CA ASP A 458 -55.07 39.18 -27.81
C ASP A 458 -54.38 40.51 -27.44
N ALA A 459 -53.67 41.13 -28.39
CA ALA A 459 -53.02 42.43 -28.16
C ALA A 459 -54.03 43.58 -28.00
N VAL A 460 -55.13 43.56 -28.77
CA VAL A 460 -56.23 44.52 -28.67
C VAL A 460 -57.01 44.33 -27.36
N GLU A 461 -57.17 43.09 -26.89
CA GLU A 461 -57.75 42.81 -25.58
C GLU A 461 -56.87 43.35 -24.44
N ALA A 462 -55.55 43.16 -24.52
CA ALA A 462 -54.61 43.54 -23.46
C ALA A 462 -54.37 45.06 -23.37
N ALA A 463 -54.38 45.77 -24.50
CA ALA A 463 -53.96 47.18 -24.56
C ALA A 463 -54.96 48.14 -25.22
N GLY A 464 -56.12 47.62 -25.65
CA GLY A 464 -57.14 48.40 -26.36
C GLY A 464 -56.92 48.45 -27.87
N PRO A 465 -57.93 48.93 -28.63
CA PRO A 465 -57.92 48.91 -30.09
C PRO A 465 -56.90 49.87 -30.71
N THR A 466 -56.50 50.93 -30.02
CA THR A 466 -55.52 51.92 -30.47
C THR A 466 -54.09 51.42 -30.30
N LEU A 467 -53.76 50.88 -29.13
CA LEU A 467 -52.40 50.47 -28.78
C LEU A 467 -52.09 49.00 -29.15
N GLY A 468 -53.10 48.15 -29.31
CA GLY A 468 -52.97 46.74 -29.66
C GLY A 468 -52.10 46.45 -30.90
N PRO A 469 -52.31 47.12 -32.05
CA PRO A 469 -51.46 46.92 -33.23
C PRO A 469 -49.99 47.33 -32.99
N SER A 470 -49.77 48.42 -32.25
CA SER A 470 -48.44 48.91 -31.86
C SER A 470 -47.74 47.97 -30.89
N LEU A 471 -48.49 47.33 -29.99
CA LEU A 471 -48.01 46.32 -29.05
C LEU A 471 -47.61 45.03 -29.77
N LEU A 472 -48.41 44.60 -30.75
CA LEU A 472 -48.10 43.44 -31.58
C LEU A 472 -46.81 43.67 -32.38
N SER A 473 -46.70 44.83 -33.04
CA SER A 473 -45.49 45.18 -33.81
C SER A 473 -44.24 45.26 -32.93
N MET A 474 -44.36 45.83 -31.72
CA MET A 474 -43.27 45.81 -30.74
C MET A 474 -42.91 44.38 -30.33
N SER A 475 -43.90 43.52 -30.07
CA SER A 475 -43.65 42.13 -29.69
C SER A 475 -42.94 41.34 -30.79
N GLU A 476 -43.32 41.53 -32.05
CA GLU A 476 -42.63 40.92 -33.21
C GLU A 476 -41.18 41.44 -33.36
N TYR A 477 -40.96 42.74 -33.13
CA TYR A 477 -39.63 43.33 -33.10
C TYR A 477 -38.76 42.76 -31.97
N LEU A 478 -39.32 42.60 -30.77
CA LEU A 478 -38.60 42.01 -29.64
C LEU A 478 -38.24 40.55 -29.89
N MET A 479 -39.11 39.79 -30.56
CA MET A 479 -38.85 38.39 -30.92
C MET A 479 -37.79 38.25 -32.02
N SER A 480 -37.85 39.08 -33.06
CA SER A 480 -36.85 39.06 -34.15
C SER A 480 -35.47 39.52 -33.70
N SER A 481 -35.39 40.57 -32.89
CA SER A 481 -34.13 41.13 -32.38
C SER A 481 -33.66 40.50 -31.06
N PHE A 482 -34.29 39.40 -30.64
CA PHE A 482 -34.00 38.70 -29.40
C PHE A 482 -32.52 38.30 -29.36
N ASN A 483 -32.03 37.57 -30.36
CA ASN A 483 -30.68 37.01 -30.33
C ASN A 483 -29.57 38.08 -30.42
N GLU A 484 -29.85 39.25 -30.97
CA GLU A 484 -28.88 40.33 -31.16
C GLU A 484 -28.60 41.13 -29.87
N SER A 485 -29.57 41.20 -28.95
CA SER A 485 -29.50 42.13 -27.82
C SER A 485 -30.19 41.63 -26.54
N TYR A 486 -30.45 40.32 -26.45
CA TYR A 486 -31.13 39.68 -25.32
C TYR A 486 -30.52 40.04 -23.96
N GLN A 487 -29.19 40.04 -23.88
CA GLN A 487 -28.47 40.31 -22.63
C GLN A 487 -28.57 41.76 -22.17
N SER A 488 -29.10 42.67 -22.98
CA SER A 488 -29.09 44.09 -22.69
C SER A 488 -30.48 44.70 -22.45
N ARG A 489 -31.58 44.03 -22.85
CA ARG A 489 -32.94 44.57 -22.75
C ARG A 489 -33.70 43.99 -21.57
N TYR A 490 -33.99 44.83 -20.58
CA TYR A 490 -34.81 44.47 -19.41
C TYR A 490 -36.26 44.96 -19.50
N GLY A 491 -36.56 45.84 -20.46
CA GLY A 491 -37.92 46.33 -20.71
C GLY A 491 -38.02 47.11 -22.00
N ALA A 492 -39.25 47.24 -22.50
CA ALA A 492 -39.64 47.95 -23.71
C ALA A 492 -40.98 48.67 -23.48
N ILE A 493 -41.22 49.72 -24.27
CA ILE A 493 -42.26 50.71 -23.99
C ILE A 493 -43.05 50.98 -25.26
N VAL A 494 -44.36 50.90 -25.13
CA VAL A 494 -45.32 51.30 -26.16
C VAL A 494 -46.23 52.35 -25.55
N MET A 495 -46.47 53.44 -26.27
CA MET A 495 -47.25 54.59 -25.78
C MET A 495 -48.33 54.94 -26.80
N ASP A 496 -49.50 55.33 -26.30
CA ASP A 496 -50.63 55.79 -27.12
C ASP A 496 -50.49 57.29 -27.43
N ASP A 497 -51.31 57.79 -28.35
CA ASP A 497 -51.43 59.23 -28.55
C ASP A 497 -52.11 59.91 -27.35
N GLN A 498 -52.00 61.24 -27.27
CA GLN A 498 -52.66 61.99 -26.23
C GLN A 498 -54.18 62.00 -26.43
N ASN A 499 -54.92 61.50 -25.45
CA ASN A 499 -56.39 61.56 -25.47
C ASN A 499 -56.87 63.02 -25.41
N THR A 500 -58.11 63.26 -25.84
CA THR A 500 -58.75 64.59 -25.82
C THR A 500 -58.74 65.25 -24.43
N ASP A 501 -58.75 64.44 -23.38
CA ASP A 501 -58.76 64.87 -21.98
C ASP A 501 -57.35 65.17 -21.44
N GLY A 502 -56.32 65.06 -22.29
CA GLY A 502 -54.92 65.25 -21.94
C GLY A 502 -54.25 64.04 -21.28
N SER A 503 -54.96 62.92 -21.10
CA SER A 503 -54.44 61.69 -20.52
C SER A 503 -53.51 60.95 -21.49
N LEU A 504 -52.50 60.26 -20.93
CA LEU A 504 -51.49 59.51 -21.66
C LEU A 504 -51.54 58.03 -21.23
N GLY A 505 -51.76 57.13 -22.19
CA GLY A 505 -51.68 55.69 -21.99
C GLY A 505 -50.32 55.14 -22.41
N TYR A 506 -49.75 54.22 -21.62
CA TYR A 506 -48.55 53.48 -22.01
C TYR A 506 -48.56 52.06 -21.45
N THR A 507 -47.88 51.15 -22.14
CA THR A 507 -47.70 49.75 -21.78
C THR A 507 -46.21 49.43 -21.67
N VAL A 508 -45.82 48.82 -20.55
CA VAL A 508 -44.44 48.38 -20.30
C VAL A 508 -44.35 46.87 -20.49
N LEU A 509 -43.58 46.45 -21.48
CA LEU A 509 -43.17 45.06 -21.67
C LEU A 509 -41.90 44.87 -20.86
N HIS A 510 -41.90 44.02 -19.82
CA HIS A 510 -40.72 43.81 -18.98
C HIS A 510 -40.19 42.38 -19.12
N ASN A 511 -38.89 42.22 -18.96
CA ASN A 511 -38.23 40.92 -18.98
C ASN A 511 -38.20 40.33 -17.56
N PHE A 512 -38.78 39.14 -17.38
CA PHE A 512 -38.83 38.42 -16.10
C PHE A 512 -37.45 37.93 -15.62
N SER A 513 -36.42 37.99 -16.46
CA SER A 513 -35.04 37.68 -16.05
C SER A 513 -34.53 38.60 -14.93
N CYS A 514 -35.11 39.81 -14.78
CA CYS A 514 -34.87 40.68 -13.62
C CYS A 514 -36.17 40.88 -12.83
N GLN A 515 -36.16 40.45 -11.55
CA GLN A 515 -37.33 40.53 -10.66
C GLN A 515 -37.85 41.96 -10.44
N HIS A 516 -37.00 42.98 -10.59
CA HIS A 516 -37.35 44.38 -10.35
C HIS A 516 -37.58 45.19 -11.65
N ALA A 517 -37.60 44.57 -12.82
CA ALA A 517 -37.70 45.28 -14.09
C ALA A 517 -39.01 46.09 -14.19
N ALA A 518 -40.18 45.46 -13.99
CA ALA A 518 -41.48 46.11 -14.11
C ALA A 518 -41.61 47.44 -13.32
N PRO A 519 -41.43 47.46 -11.98
CA PRO A 519 -41.54 48.70 -11.22
C PRO A 519 -40.48 49.73 -11.60
N THR A 520 -39.30 49.30 -12.04
CA THR A 520 -38.22 50.20 -12.48
C THR A 520 -38.59 50.95 -13.76
N PHE A 521 -39.12 50.25 -14.78
CA PHE A 521 -39.52 50.87 -16.05
C PHE A 521 -40.80 51.70 -15.92
N ILE A 522 -41.72 51.32 -15.03
CA ILE A 522 -42.88 52.16 -14.69
C ILE A 522 -42.42 53.49 -14.05
N ASN A 523 -41.50 53.43 -13.09
CA ASN A 523 -40.95 54.64 -12.46
C ASN A 523 -40.18 55.53 -13.46
N LEU A 524 -39.44 54.89 -14.38
CA LEU A 524 -38.73 55.57 -15.46
C LEU A 524 -39.68 56.40 -16.32
N MET A 525 -40.81 55.80 -16.75
CA MET A 525 -41.81 56.47 -17.58
C MET A 525 -42.56 57.56 -16.83
N ASN A 526 -43.02 57.28 -15.61
CA ASN A 526 -43.70 58.30 -14.80
C ASN A 526 -42.78 59.49 -14.51
N SER A 527 -41.49 59.26 -14.30
CA SER A 527 -40.50 60.35 -14.15
C SER A 527 -40.32 61.15 -15.44
N ALA A 528 -40.32 60.51 -16.61
CA ALA A 528 -40.21 61.21 -17.89
C ALA A 528 -41.46 62.05 -18.20
N ILE A 529 -42.65 61.50 -17.94
CA ILE A 529 -43.93 62.22 -18.08
C ILE A 529 -43.99 63.40 -17.10
N LEU A 530 -43.53 63.23 -15.85
CA LEU A 530 -43.46 64.31 -14.87
C LEU A 530 -42.56 65.46 -15.34
N ARG A 531 -41.42 65.17 -15.94
CA ARG A 531 -40.51 66.20 -16.50
C ARG A 531 -41.16 66.95 -17.65
N LEU A 532 -41.86 66.22 -18.53
CA LEU A 532 -42.60 66.82 -19.64
C LEU A 532 -43.72 67.75 -19.13
N ALA A 533 -44.48 67.31 -18.12
CA ALA A 533 -45.61 68.07 -17.57
C ALA A 533 -45.20 69.27 -16.71
N SER A 534 -44.11 69.15 -15.95
CA SER A 534 -43.63 70.21 -15.04
C SER A 534 -42.66 71.21 -15.69
N HIS A 535 -42.20 70.94 -16.92
CA HIS A 535 -41.11 71.65 -17.58
C HIS A 535 -39.80 71.73 -16.77
N ASN A 536 -39.66 70.90 -15.73
CA ASN A 536 -38.48 70.85 -14.87
C ASN A 536 -37.70 69.55 -15.10
N MET A 537 -36.54 69.67 -15.76
CA MET A 537 -35.67 68.53 -16.08
C MET A 537 -35.06 67.84 -14.85
N ASN A 538 -35.14 68.47 -13.68
CA ASN A 538 -34.64 67.93 -12.41
C ASN A 538 -35.73 67.21 -11.60
N ALA A 539 -36.99 67.25 -12.02
CA ALA A 539 -38.05 66.48 -11.37
C ALA A 539 -37.80 64.96 -11.57
N THR A 540 -37.80 64.20 -10.48
CA THR A 540 -37.58 62.75 -10.50
C THR A 540 -38.46 62.06 -9.46
N ILE A 541 -39.01 60.91 -9.81
CA ILE A 541 -39.70 60.04 -8.85
C ILE A 541 -38.72 58.93 -8.45
N GLN A 542 -38.58 58.68 -7.15
CA GLN A 542 -37.74 57.61 -6.63
C GLN A 542 -38.63 56.48 -6.08
N THR A 543 -38.47 55.29 -6.63
CA THR A 543 -39.13 54.09 -6.12
C THR A 543 -38.13 53.23 -5.36
N ARG A 544 -38.50 52.81 -4.15
CA ARG A 544 -37.69 51.93 -3.31
C ARG A 544 -38.51 50.70 -2.92
N ASN A 545 -37.94 49.52 -3.11
CA ASN A 545 -38.44 48.30 -2.50
C ASN A 545 -37.83 48.19 -1.10
N HIS A 546 -38.65 48.40 -0.07
CA HIS A 546 -38.23 48.26 1.33
C HIS A 546 -39.09 47.16 1.96
N PRO A 547 -38.56 45.94 2.07
CA PRO A 547 -39.29 44.84 2.69
C PRO A 547 -39.59 45.12 4.16
N LEU A 548 -40.69 44.55 4.65
CA LEU A 548 -41.05 44.65 6.07
C LEU A 548 -40.08 43.81 6.91
N PRO A 549 -39.87 44.17 8.20
CA PRO A 549 -39.06 43.35 9.10
C PRO A 549 -39.61 41.94 9.20
N MET A 550 -38.72 40.95 9.29
CA MET A 550 -39.12 39.55 9.42
C MET A 550 -39.85 39.30 10.72
N THR A 551 -40.84 38.39 10.68
CA THR A 551 -41.54 37.96 11.88
C THR A 551 -40.67 37.01 12.71
N GLN A 552 -40.98 36.86 14.00
CA GLN A 552 -40.29 35.92 14.88
C GLN A 552 -40.33 34.48 14.34
N SER A 553 -41.45 34.06 13.74
CA SER A 553 -41.58 32.73 13.12
C SER A 553 -40.61 32.52 11.95
N GLN A 554 -40.38 33.54 11.13
CA GLN A 554 -39.43 33.48 10.01
C GLN A 554 -37.98 33.42 10.51
N HIS A 555 -37.64 34.17 11.56
CA HIS A 555 -36.32 34.08 12.22
C HIS A 555 -36.06 32.68 12.79
N LEU A 556 -37.04 32.10 13.48
CA LEU A 556 -36.92 30.74 14.05
C LEU A 556 -36.71 29.70 12.97
N GLN A 557 -37.55 29.69 11.92
CA GLN A 557 -37.41 28.73 10.82
C GLN A 557 -36.03 28.79 10.14
N ARG A 558 -35.47 30.00 10.02
CA ARG A 558 -34.13 30.19 9.46
C ARG A 558 -33.06 29.62 10.39
N HIS A 559 -33.13 29.96 11.67
CA HIS A 559 -32.18 29.49 12.68
C HIS A 559 -32.22 27.96 12.83
N ASP A 560 -33.40 27.35 12.71
CA ASP A 560 -33.58 25.89 12.76
C ASP A 560 -32.88 25.18 11.59
N LEU A 561 -32.95 25.73 10.38
CA LEU A 561 -32.26 25.18 9.21
C LEU A 561 -30.74 25.27 9.35
N ASP A 562 -30.24 26.39 9.88
CA ASP A 562 -28.81 26.56 10.12
C ASP A 562 -28.32 25.62 11.23
N ALA A 563 -29.06 25.51 12.33
CA ALA A 563 -28.76 24.56 13.42
C ALA A 563 -28.76 23.11 12.93
N PHE A 564 -29.71 22.72 12.09
CA PHE A 564 -29.76 21.39 11.47
C PHE A 564 -28.54 21.12 10.60
N SER A 565 -28.12 22.10 9.77
CA SER A 565 -26.93 21.97 8.94
C SER A 565 -25.65 21.84 9.77
N ALA A 566 -25.52 22.61 10.85
CA ALA A 566 -24.40 22.50 11.80
C ALA A 566 -24.35 21.11 12.45
N ALA A 567 -25.50 20.59 12.87
CA ALA A 567 -25.58 19.27 13.50
C ALA A 567 -25.10 18.16 12.55
N ILE A 568 -25.44 18.22 11.26
CA ILE A 568 -24.96 17.26 10.26
C ILE A 568 -23.45 17.36 10.08
N ILE A 569 -22.91 18.58 9.93
CA ILE A 569 -21.47 18.81 9.76
C ILE A 569 -20.68 18.23 10.94
N VAL A 570 -21.13 18.50 12.17
CA VAL A 570 -20.49 17.98 13.38
C VAL A 570 -20.58 16.47 13.43
N ASN A 571 -21.76 15.88 13.19
CA ASN A 571 -21.92 14.42 13.22
C ASN A 571 -21.01 13.70 12.20
N ILE A 572 -20.88 14.24 10.99
CA ILE A 572 -19.98 13.69 9.97
C ILE A 572 -18.53 13.76 10.46
N ALA A 573 -18.07 14.90 10.96
CA ALA A 573 -16.70 15.06 11.45
C ALA A 573 -16.38 14.07 12.58
N PHE A 574 -17.28 13.91 13.57
CA PHE A 574 -17.07 13.02 14.70
C PHE A 574 -17.20 11.53 14.36
N SER A 575 -17.90 11.16 13.28
CA SER A 575 -18.04 9.76 12.84
C SER A 575 -16.70 9.11 12.45
N PHE A 576 -15.69 9.90 12.07
CA PHE A 576 -14.36 9.41 11.70
C PHE A 576 -13.50 9.00 12.91
N ILE A 577 -13.79 9.51 14.11
CA ILE A 577 -13.00 9.24 15.31
C ILE A 577 -13.09 7.74 15.71
N PRO A 578 -14.28 7.12 15.84
CA PRO A 578 -14.40 5.69 16.11
C PRO A 578 -13.76 4.80 15.03
N ALA A 579 -13.84 5.20 13.75
CA ALA A 579 -13.26 4.45 12.64
C ALA A 579 -11.72 4.31 12.77
N SER A 580 -11.04 5.36 13.24
CA SER A 580 -9.59 5.31 13.52
C SER A 580 -9.23 4.24 14.57
N PHE A 581 -10.03 4.17 15.66
CA PHE A 581 -9.80 3.17 16.70
C PHE A 581 -9.98 1.73 16.18
N ALA A 582 -10.93 1.52 15.27
CA ALA A 582 -11.20 0.21 14.67
C ALA A 582 -10.00 -0.32 13.85
N VAL A 583 -9.34 0.52 13.07
CA VAL A 583 -8.17 0.11 12.24
C VAL A 583 -7.06 -0.47 13.13
N SER A 584 -6.76 0.18 14.25
CA SER A 584 -5.75 -0.32 15.19
C SER A 584 -6.14 -1.69 15.79
N ILE A 585 -7.43 -1.92 16.07
CA ILE A 585 -7.92 -3.20 16.58
C ILE A 585 -7.80 -4.30 15.51
N VAL A 586 -8.11 -3.98 14.25
CA VAL A 586 -7.97 -4.92 13.12
C VAL A 586 -6.50 -5.33 12.95
N LYS A 587 -5.58 -4.36 12.96
CA LYS A 587 -4.15 -4.61 12.85
C LYS A 587 -3.62 -5.51 13.99
N GLU A 588 -4.11 -5.30 15.22
CA GLU A 588 -3.75 -6.16 16.35
C GLU A 588 -4.28 -7.59 16.22
N ARG A 589 -5.42 -7.79 15.54
CA ARG A 589 -5.96 -9.12 15.24
C ARG A 589 -5.18 -9.82 14.13
N GLU A 590 -4.84 -9.11 13.07
CA GLU A 590 -4.10 -9.65 11.93
C GLU A 590 -2.71 -10.15 12.33
N VAL A 591 -1.98 -9.36 13.13
CA VAL A 591 -0.64 -9.72 13.65
C VAL A 591 -0.73 -10.74 14.80
N LYS A 592 -1.93 -11.15 15.23
CA LYS A 592 -2.18 -12.02 16.39
C LYS A 592 -1.57 -11.48 17.70
N ALA A 593 -1.23 -10.19 17.76
CA ALA A 593 -0.65 -9.56 18.96
C ALA A 593 -1.60 -9.69 20.16
N LYS A 594 -2.92 -9.60 19.94
CA LYS A 594 -3.92 -9.83 20.99
C LYS A 594 -3.84 -11.25 21.56
N HIS A 595 -3.63 -12.25 20.71
CA HIS A 595 -3.50 -13.64 21.14
C HIS A 595 -2.24 -13.85 21.99
N GLN A 596 -1.11 -13.26 21.56
CA GLN A 596 0.12 -13.28 22.34
C GLN A 596 -0.04 -12.60 23.71
N GLN A 597 -0.70 -11.45 23.76
CA GLN A 597 -1.00 -10.74 25.02
C GLN A 597 -1.87 -11.56 25.98
N LEU A 598 -2.89 -12.26 25.45
CA LEU A 598 -3.74 -13.17 26.23
C LEU A 598 -2.94 -14.36 26.79
N ILE A 599 -2.05 -14.95 25.99
CA ILE A 599 -1.15 -16.03 26.45
C ILE A 599 -0.22 -15.53 27.56
N SER A 600 0.24 -14.27 27.48
CA SER A 600 1.06 -13.64 28.52
C SER A 600 0.31 -13.28 29.81
N GLY A 601 -0.95 -13.69 29.96
CA GLY A 601 -1.72 -13.53 31.20
C GLY A 601 -2.50 -12.22 31.32
N VAL A 602 -2.52 -11.38 30.28
CA VAL A 602 -3.42 -10.22 30.21
C VAL A 602 -4.84 -10.76 30.07
N ARG A 603 -5.70 -10.53 31.08
CA ARG A 603 -7.11 -10.92 31.07
C ARG A 603 -8.02 -9.73 30.81
#